data_AF-A0A949M0Z3-F1
#
_entry.id   AF-A0A949M0Z3-F1
#
_cell.length_a   1.000
_cell.length_b   1.000
_cell.length_c   1.000
_cell.angle_alpha   90.00
_cell.angle_beta   90.00
_cell.angle_gamma   90.00
#
_symmetry.space_group_name_H-M   'P 1'
#
loop_
_entity.id
_entity.type
_entity.pdbx_description
1 polymer ?
#
loop_
_entity_poly.entity_id
_entity_poly.type
_entity_poly.pdbx_seq_one_letter_code
_entity_poly.pdbx_strand_id
1 'polypeptide(L)'
;MDAPADLTDRDKAILEFERSWWHETTPKESLIEERFELSVDRYYEILGELLENPAAYAHDPLGVRRLRRLRDRRRRVRHEQAQRVNEPHGS
;
A
#
# COMPACT_ATOMS: atom_id res chain seq x y z
N MET A 1 -6.21 10.35 -21.03
CA MET A 1 -6.91 9.06 -21.12
C MET A 1 -5.92 8.01 -20.65
N ASP A 2 -5.91 7.73 -19.35
CA ASP A 2 -5.16 6.60 -18.78
C ASP A 2 -6.22 5.55 -18.49
N ALA A 3 -6.38 4.60 -19.40
CA ALA A 3 -7.41 3.58 -19.28
C ALA A 3 -6.99 2.60 -18.16
N PRO A 4 -7.92 2.11 -17.33
CA PRO A 4 -7.63 1.19 -16.22
C PRO A 4 -7.16 -0.22 -16.66
N ALA A 5 -6.71 -0.39 -17.91
CA ALA A 5 -6.29 -1.67 -18.48
C ALA A 5 -4.78 -1.96 -18.32
N ASP A 6 -3.95 -0.93 -18.19
CA ASP A 6 -2.49 -1.09 -18.07
C ASP A 6 -2.01 -0.52 -16.74
N LEU A 7 -1.43 -1.39 -15.92
CA LEU A 7 -0.73 -0.96 -14.71
C LEU A 7 0.46 -0.11 -15.11
N THR A 8 0.54 1.10 -14.55
CA THR A 8 1.73 1.93 -14.67
C THR A 8 2.90 1.29 -13.91
N ASP A 9 4.14 1.67 -14.24
CA ASP A 9 5.32 1.20 -13.49
C ASP A 9 5.22 1.54 -11.99
N ARG A 10 4.60 2.68 -11.66
CA ARG A 10 4.30 3.04 -10.28
C ARG A 10 3.38 2.03 -9.61
N ASP A 11 2.31 1.63 -10.28
CA ASP A 11 1.33 0.69 -9.73
C ASP A 11 1.94 -0.69 -9.48
N LYS A 12 2.78 -1.16 -10.40
CA LYS A 12 3.55 -2.40 -10.25
C LYS A 12 4.50 -2.31 -9.05
N ALA A 13 5.22 -1.19 -8.92
CA ALA A 13 6.14 -0.95 -7.81
C ALA A 13 5.41 -0.87 -6.45
N ILE A 14 4.22 -0.28 -6.40
CA ILE A 14 3.36 -0.26 -5.20
C ILE A 14 2.98 -1.69 -4.79
N LEU A 15 2.54 -2.52 -5.74
CA LEU A 15 2.15 -3.92 -5.47
C LEU A 15 3.34 -4.76 -4.97
N GLU A 16 4.51 -4.58 -5.58
CA GLU A 16 5.74 -5.28 -5.18
C GLU A 16 6.25 -4.83 -3.79
N PHE A 17 6.16 -3.54 -3.51
CA PHE A 17 6.52 -2.98 -2.20
C PHE A 17 5.65 -3.57 -1.09
N GLU A 18 4.32 -3.55 -1.24
CA GLU A 18 3.41 -4.16 -0.28
C GLU A 18 3.63 -5.67 -0.11
N ARG A 19 4.00 -6.36 -1.20
CA ARG A 19 4.32 -7.80 -1.16
C ARG A 19 5.58 -8.10 -0.34
N SER A 20 6.55 -7.19 -0.29
CA SER A 20 7.79 -7.38 0.47
C SER A 20 7.66 -6.91 1.92
N TRP A 21 6.75 -5.97 2.20
CA TRP A 21 6.63 -5.25 3.46
C TRP A 21 5.98 -6.01 4.65
N TRP A 22 5.42 -7.20 4.44
CA TRP A 22 4.59 -7.89 5.45
C TRP A 22 5.32 -8.38 6.73
N HIS A 23 6.62 -8.15 6.86
CA HIS A 23 7.42 -8.62 8.00
C HIS A 23 8.35 -7.56 8.61
N GLU A 24 8.34 -6.31 8.12
CA GLU A 24 9.22 -5.27 8.66
C GLU A 24 8.52 -4.41 9.72
N THR A 25 9.23 -4.15 10.82
CA THR A 25 8.79 -3.37 11.99
C THR A 25 8.94 -1.86 11.80
N THR A 26 9.45 -1.43 10.64
CA THR A 26 9.76 -0.04 10.30
C THR A 26 8.47 0.75 10.01
N PRO A 27 8.44 2.08 10.18
CA PRO A 27 7.33 2.91 9.72
C PRO A 27 7.27 2.96 8.19
N LYS A 28 6.25 2.33 7.61
CA LYS A 28 6.01 2.30 6.16
C LYS A 28 5.74 3.68 5.57
N GLU A 29 5.22 4.59 6.38
CA GLU A 29 4.74 5.90 5.95
C GLU A 29 5.89 6.75 5.42
N SER A 30 7.00 6.80 6.17
CA SER A 30 8.22 7.49 5.74
C SER A 30 8.81 6.91 4.46
N LEU A 31 8.78 5.59 4.28
CA LEU A 31 9.28 4.95 3.06
C LEU A 31 8.34 5.13 1.87
N ILE A 32 7.03 5.24 2.10
CA ILE A 32 6.07 5.55 1.04
C ILE A 32 6.33 6.95 0.51
N GLU A 33 6.49 7.93 1.41
CA GLU A 33 6.77 9.31 1.05
C GLU A 33 8.15 9.45 0.40
N GLU A 34 9.18 8.76 0.89
CA GLU A 34 10.53 8.82 0.34
C GLU A 34 10.65 8.09 -1.02
N ARG A 35 10.02 6.93 -1.18
CA ARG A 35 10.17 6.07 -2.36
C ARG A 35 9.22 6.42 -3.49
N PHE A 36 8.01 6.86 -3.16
CA PHE A 36 6.97 7.16 -4.15
C PHE A 36 6.66 8.65 -4.25
N GLU A 37 7.18 9.49 -3.34
CA GLU A 37 6.87 10.92 -3.28
C GLU A 37 5.35 11.17 -3.15
N LEU A 38 4.66 10.22 -2.50
CA LEU A 38 3.21 10.25 -2.30
C LEU A 38 2.89 10.34 -0.83
N SER A 39 1.90 11.16 -0.49
CA SER A 39 1.29 11.12 0.84
C SER A 39 0.65 9.76 1.10
N VAL A 40 0.73 9.33 2.36
CA VAL A 40 0.21 8.05 2.85
C VAL A 40 -1.26 7.82 2.46
N ASP A 41 -2.11 8.84 2.60
CA ASP A 41 -3.52 8.76 2.22
C ASP A 41 -3.71 8.47 0.72
N ARG A 42 -2.98 9.20 -0.12
CA ARG A 42 -3.01 9.02 -1.58
C ARG A 42 -2.50 7.64 -1.98
N TYR A 43 -1.48 7.14 -1.29
CA TYR A 43 -0.96 5.79 -1.51
C TYR A 43 -2.02 4.72 -1.21
N TYR A 44 -2.76 4.82 -0.09
CA TYR A 44 -3.82 3.87 0.21
C TYR A 44 -5.02 3.97 -0.72
N GLU A 45 -5.32 5.16 -1.23
CA GLU A 45 -6.36 5.37 -2.24
C GLU A 45 -6.00 4.62 -3.53
N ILE A 46 -4.81 4.86 -4.06
CA ILE A 46 -4.28 4.16 -5.26
C ILE A 46 -4.22 2.65 -5.03
N LEU A 47 -3.67 2.21 -3.90
CA LEU A 47 -3.65 0.78 -3.55
C LEU A 47 -5.07 0.21 -3.50
N GLY A 48 -6.03 0.99 -3.00
CA GLY A 48 -7.44 0.62 -2.97
C GLY A 48 -8.00 0.34 -4.36
N GLU A 49 -7.78 1.28 -5.28
CA GLU A 49 -8.17 1.19 -6.69
C GLU A 49 -7.47 0.01 -7.40
N LEU A 50 -6.18 -0.18 -7.17
CA LEU A 50 -5.41 -1.28 -7.73
C LEU A 50 -5.93 -2.65 -7.30
N LEU A 51 -6.30 -2.80 -6.02
CA LEU A 51 -6.85 -4.07 -5.53
C LEU A 51 -8.22 -4.42 -6.14
N GLU A 52 -8.92 -3.43 -6.69
CA GLU A 52 -10.21 -3.58 -7.37
C GLU A 52 -10.04 -3.66 -8.90
N ASN A 53 -8.85 -3.32 -9.41
CA ASN A 53 -8.52 -3.36 -10.82
C ASN A 53 -8.17 -4.80 -11.30
N PRO A 54 -8.85 -5.33 -12.34
CA PRO A 54 -8.52 -6.63 -12.92
C PRO A 54 -7.09 -6.72 -13.49
N ALA A 55 -6.48 -5.61 -13.93
CA ALA A 55 -5.10 -5.59 -14.42
C ALA A 55 -4.10 -5.93 -13.30
N ALA A 56 -4.27 -5.38 -12.09
CA ALA A 56 -3.49 -5.73 -10.91
C ALA A 56 -3.59 -7.22 -10.59
N TYR A 57 -4.80 -7.77 -10.70
CA TYR A 57 -5.04 -9.18 -10.49
C TYR A 57 -4.38 -10.06 -11.58
N ALA A 58 -4.35 -9.61 -12.83
CA ALA A 58 -3.67 -10.31 -13.91
C ALA A 58 -2.14 -10.31 -13.73
N HIS A 59 -1.58 -9.24 -13.15
CA HIS A 59 -0.15 -9.11 -12.89
C HIS A 59 0.33 -9.92 -11.69
N ASP A 60 -0.33 -9.81 -10.53
CA ASP A 60 -0.01 -10.62 -9.34
C ASP A 60 -1.29 -11.10 -8.62
N PRO A 61 -1.91 -12.19 -9.08
CA PRO A 61 -3.17 -12.67 -8.51
C PRO A 61 -3.02 -13.15 -7.05
N LEU A 62 -1.84 -13.62 -6.64
CA LEU A 62 -1.61 -14.12 -5.28
C LEU A 62 -1.37 -12.97 -4.30
N GLY A 63 -0.56 -11.99 -4.69
CA GLY A 63 -0.29 -10.76 -3.96
C GLY A 63 -1.57 -9.95 -3.76
N VAL A 64 -2.32 -9.69 -4.83
CA VAL A 64 -3.59 -8.95 -4.76
C VAL A 64 -4.61 -9.66 -3.86
N ARG A 65 -4.75 -10.98 -3.94
CA ARG A 65 -5.65 -11.74 -3.03
C ARG A 65 -5.25 -11.62 -1.57
N ARG A 66 -3.95 -11.71 -1.27
CA ARG A 66 -3.42 -11.58 0.10
C ARG A 66 -3.62 -10.17 0.64
N LEU A 67 -3.34 -9.16 -0.17
CA LEU A 67 -3.52 -7.75 0.18
C LEU A 67 -4.99 -7.38 0.38
N ARG A 68 -5.91 -7.88 -0.45
CA ARG A 68 -7.36 -7.73 -0.22
C ARG A 68 -7.78 -8.28 1.13
N ARG A 69 -7.38 -9.52 1.47
CA ARG A 69 -7.68 -10.11 2.79
C ARG A 69 -7.07 -9.32 3.95
N LEU A 70 -5.84 -8.83 3.80
CA LEU A 70 -5.18 -8.04 4.84
C LEU A 70 -5.84 -6.67 5.01
N ARG A 71 -6.28 -6.03 3.92
CA ARG A 71 -7.06 -4.77 3.92
C ARG A 71 -8.38 -4.96 4.65
N ASP A 72 -9.14 -6.01 4.34
CA ASP A 72 -10.39 -6.32 5.04
C ASP A 72 -10.18 -6.55 6.54
N ARG A 73 -9.05 -7.16 6.92
CA ARG A 73 -8.69 -7.34 8.33
C ARG A 73 -8.25 -6.02 8.99
N ARG A 74 -7.44 -5.21 8.31
CA ARG A 74 -6.95 -3.90 8.80
C ARG A 74 -8.04 -2.85 8.87
N ARG A 75 -9.05 -2.85 7.99
CA ARG A 75 -10.19 -1.92 8.06
C ARG A 75 -10.95 -2.05 9.39
N ARG A 76 -10.88 -3.21 10.05
CA ARG A 76 -11.44 -3.43 11.39
C ARG A 76 -10.53 -2.97 12.53
N VAL A 77 -9.25 -2.72 12.28
CA VAL A 77 -8.23 -2.41 13.30
C VAL A 77 -7.69 -0.97 13.17
N ARG A 78 -7.89 -0.31 12.02
CA ARG A 78 -7.25 0.98 11.67
C ARG A 78 -7.66 2.19 12.52
N HIS A 79 -8.69 2.10 13.36
CA HIS A 79 -8.98 3.22 14.27
C HIS A 79 -8.08 3.27 15.51
N GLU A 80 -7.26 2.25 15.78
CA GLU A 80 -6.48 2.16 17.04
C GLU A 80 -4.96 2.40 16.93
N GLN A 81 -4.35 2.40 15.73
CA GLN A 81 -2.88 2.35 15.61
C GLN A 81 -2.20 3.59 15.01
N ALA A 82 -2.95 4.56 14.49
CA ALA A 82 -2.39 5.80 13.95
C ALA A 82 -1.86 6.79 15.02
N GLN A 83 -1.94 6.45 16.32
CA GLN A 83 -1.59 7.37 17.42
C GLN A 83 -0.26 7.07 18.14
N ARG A 84 0.49 6.00 17.78
CA ARG A 84 1.68 5.59 18.56
C ARG A 84 3.04 5.80 17.91
N VAL A 85 3.11 6.22 16.64
CA VAL A 85 4.40 6.49 15.97
C VAL A 85 4.49 7.99 15.65
N ASN A 86 4.56 8.78 16.71
CA ASN A 86 5.08 10.15 16.70
C ASN A 86 5.82 10.33 18.02
N GLU A 87 6.97 9.65 18.16
CA GLU A 87 7.91 9.95 19.23
C GLU A 87 9.20 10.47 18.57
N PRO A 88 9.58 11.73 18.80
CA PRO A 88 10.75 12.31 18.16
C PRO A 88 12.00 11.77 18.86
N HIS A 89 12.72 10.88 18.19
CA HIS A 89 14.08 10.53 18.60
C HIS A 89 15.06 11.40 17.82
N GLY A 90 15.34 12.58 18.37
CA GLY A 90 16.44 13.45 17.97
C GLY A 90 16.89 14.22 19.20
N SER A 91 18.03 13.79 19.76
CA SER A 91 18.68 14.30 20.98
C SER A 91 19.11 15.76 20.92
#